data_AF-A0A1I1N1N3-F1
#
_entry.id   AF-A0A1I1N1N3-F1
#
_cell.length_a   1.000
_cell.length_b   1.000
_cell.length_c   1.000
_cell.angle_alpha   90.00
_cell.angle_beta   90.00
_cell.angle_gamma   90.00
#
_symmetry.space_group_name_H-M   'P 1'
#
loop_
_entity.id
_entity.type
_entity.pdbx_description
1 polymer ?
#
loop_
_entity_poly.entity_id
_entity_poly.type
_entity_poly.pdbx_seq_one_letter_code
_entity_poly.pdbx_strand_id
1 'polypeptide(L)'
;MINSYRMARRMGCANGWGLHNTDYNDQGAFDAGTNLFTAPVGGTYLFGATLLYKVNSSTAARMRGRLVLNGATEIRGSYGEISGAHVSEATSLWLQTMVPLAAGDTVELQGYFRVADGYFAADHTSFWGCKIG
;
A
#
# COMPACT_ATOMS: atom_id res chain seq x y z
N MET A 1 11.92 17.06 -7.65
CA MET A 1 12.08 16.29 -6.40
C MET A 1 10.88 15.34 -6.35
N ILE A 2 11.08 14.02 -6.22
CA ILE A 2 9.98 13.05 -6.25
C ILE A 2 9.60 12.76 -4.80
N ASN A 3 8.43 13.25 -4.36
CA ASN A 3 7.93 12.97 -3.02
C ASN A 3 7.28 11.58 -3.01
N SER A 4 8.10 10.57 -2.69
CA SER A 4 7.62 9.23 -2.35
C SER A 4 7.15 9.25 -0.89
N TYR A 5 5.84 9.13 -0.67
CA TYR A 5 5.27 9.06 0.67
C TYR A 5 5.18 7.59 1.09
N ARG A 6 5.88 7.22 2.18
CA ARG A 6 5.63 5.96 2.90
C ARG A 6 4.27 6.09 3.58
N MET A 7 3.31 5.26 3.20
CA MET A 7 1.98 5.28 3.79
C MET A 7 1.42 3.88 3.88
N ALA A 8 1.21 3.38 5.09
CA ALA A 8 0.35 2.25 5.36
C ALA A 8 -0.35 2.45 6.70
N ARG A 9 -1.69 2.55 6.66
CA ARG A 9 -2.51 2.30 7.84
C ARG A 9 -3.40 1.09 7.56
N ARG A 10 -3.23 0.08 8.42
CA ARG A 10 -4.11 -1.07 8.71
C ARG A 10 -4.05 -2.32 7.81
N MET A 11 -3.72 -3.43 8.47
CA MET A 11 -3.76 -4.80 7.97
C MET A 11 -4.90 -5.60 8.64
N GLY A 12 -5.29 -6.72 8.01
CA GLY A 12 -6.22 -7.77 8.47
C GLY A 12 -6.63 -8.69 7.31
N CYS A 13 -7.21 -9.88 7.47
CA CYS A 13 -7.48 -10.71 8.67
C CYS A 13 -7.73 -12.18 8.20
N ALA A 14 -7.33 -13.21 8.97
CA ALA A 14 -7.82 -14.58 8.78
C ALA A 14 -8.82 -14.93 9.89
N ASN A 15 -10.10 -15.04 9.53
CA ASN A 15 -11.27 -15.32 10.39
C ASN A 15 -11.85 -14.12 11.15
N GLY A 16 -12.56 -13.23 10.43
CA GLY A 16 -13.66 -12.44 11.01
C GLY A 16 -13.40 -10.95 11.22
N TRP A 17 -14.20 -10.14 10.51
CA TRP A 17 -14.67 -8.78 10.79
C TRP A 17 -14.00 -7.97 11.92
N GLY A 18 -13.24 -6.95 11.53
CA GLY A 18 -12.85 -5.81 12.37
C GLY A 18 -12.50 -4.60 11.51
N LEU A 19 -12.93 -3.42 11.92
CA LEU A 19 -12.48 -2.12 11.40
C LEU A 19 -12.20 -1.20 12.60
N HIS A 20 -11.16 -0.36 12.46
CA HIS A 20 -10.59 0.72 13.28
C HIS A 20 -9.13 0.52 13.79
N ASN A 21 -8.30 1.51 13.41
CA ASN A 21 -6.83 1.66 13.42
C ASN A 21 -5.97 0.42 13.80
N THR A 22 -5.24 -0.13 12.81
CA THR A 22 -4.62 -1.47 12.83
C THR A 22 -5.64 -2.57 13.14
N ASP A 23 -6.52 -2.81 12.16
CA ASP A 23 -7.75 -3.61 12.32
C ASP A 23 -7.50 -5.05 12.80
N TYR A 24 -6.41 -5.68 12.34
CA TYR A 24 -5.94 -6.97 12.82
C TYR A 24 -4.47 -7.20 12.41
N ASN A 25 -3.57 -7.32 13.39
CA ASN A 25 -2.14 -7.53 13.17
C ASN A 25 -1.68 -8.86 13.81
N ASP A 26 -2.19 -9.98 13.29
CA ASP A 26 -1.77 -11.31 13.78
C ASP A 26 -0.26 -11.51 13.62
N GLN A 27 0.32 -12.20 14.61
CA GLN A 27 1.75 -12.45 14.75
C GLN A 27 2.63 -11.17 14.79
N GLY A 28 2.03 -9.97 14.91
CA GLY A 28 2.77 -8.70 14.91
C GLY A 28 3.47 -8.39 13.59
N ALA A 29 2.98 -8.98 12.48
CA ALA A 29 3.68 -8.98 11.20
C ALA A 29 3.79 -7.60 10.53
N PHE A 30 2.93 -6.63 10.87
CA PHE A 30 3.02 -5.25 10.40
C PHE A 30 3.53 -4.29 11.48
N ASP A 31 4.56 -3.51 11.15
CA ASP A 31 5.10 -2.44 11.99
C ASP A 31 4.61 -1.06 11.48
N ALA A 32 3.81 -0.39 12.29
CA ALA A 32 3.27 0.94 11.98
C ALA A 32 4.30 2.07 12.07
N GLY A 33 5.42 1.87 12.76
CA GLY A 33 6.53 2.83 12.82
C GLY A 33 7.34 2.86 11.53
N THR A 34 7.65 1.68 10.96
CA THR A 34 8.41 1.56 9.70
C THR A 34 7.53 1.47 8.45
N ASN A 35 6.22 1.18 8.61
CA ASN A 35 5.24 0.90 7.55
C ASN A 35 5.57 -0.37 6.74
N LEU A 36 6.22 -1.35 7.37
CA LEU A 36 6.61 -2.62 6.76
C LEU A 36 5.69 -3.75 7.25
N PHE A 37 5.22 -4.57 6.31
CA PHE A 37 4.88 -5.96 6.62
C PHE A 37 6.17 -6.79 6.61
N THR A 38 6.31 -7.75 7.53
CA THR A 38 7.39 -8.73 7.60
C THR A 38 6.76 -10.12 7.67
N ALA A 39 7.11 -11.02 6.74
CA ALA A 39 6.55 -12.37 6.71
C ALA A 39 6.99 -13.19 7.94
N PRO A 40 6.09 -13.62 8.84
CA PRO A 40 6.47 -14.38 10.01
C PRO A 40 6.90 -15.81 9.66
N VAL A 41 6.38 -16.36 8.55
CA VAL A 41 6.69 -17.70 8.03
C VAL A 41 6.79 -17.66 6.51
N GLY A 42 7.46 -18.65 5.91
CA GLY A 42 7.47 -18.79 4.46
C GLY A 42 6.10 -19.15 3.88
N GLY A 43 5.83 -18.67 2.66
CA GLY A 43 4.69 -19.07 1.85
C GLY A 43 4.22 -18.00 0.86
N THR A 44 3.03 -18.19 0.31
CA THR A 44 2.39 -17.28 -0.65
C THR A 44 1.47 -16.31 0.07
N TYR A 45 1.67 -15.02 -0.22
CA TYR A 45 0.90 -13.92 0.38
C TYR A 45 0.14 -13.17 -0.70
N LEU A 46 -1.13 -12.88 -0.42
CA LEU A 46 -1.96 -11.93 -1.15
C LEU A 46 -1.82 -10.56 -0.48
N PHE A 47 -1.58 -9.52 -1.25
CA PHE A 47 -1.58 -8.13 -0.78
C PHE A 47 -2.49 -7.27 -1.62
N GLY A 48 -3.05 -6.24 -0.99
CA GLY A 48 -3.72 -5.15 -1.70
C GLY A 48 -3.57 -3.81 -1.00
N ALA A 49 -3.80 -2.76 -1.77
CA ALA A 49 -3.70 -1.39 -1.31
C ALA A 49 -4.70 -0.47 -2.03
N THR A 50 -5.14 0.56 -1.31
CA THR A 50 -5.91 1.67 -1.86
C THR A 50 -5.16 2.97 -1.60
N LEU A 51 -5.05 3.82 -2.61
CA LEU A 51 -4.40 5.13 -2.54
C LEU A 51 -5.41 6.18 -3.02
N LEU A 52 -6.05 6.90 -2.10
CA LEU A 52 -7.03 7.97 -2.44
C LEU A 52 -6.31 9.30 -2.64
N TYR A 53 -6.41 9.88 -3.84
CA TYR A 53 -5.86 11.19 -4.14
C TYR A 53 -6.49 12.30 -3.31
N LYS A 54 -5.67 13.20 -2.76
CA LYS A 54 -6.08 14.50 -2.21
C LYS A 54 -5.24 15.61 -2.83
N VAL A 55 -5.89 16.67 -3.30
CA VAL A 55 -5.20 17.78 -3.97
C VAL A 55 -4.27 18.52 -3.02
N ASN A 56 -3.07 18.87 -3.50
CA ASN A 56 -2.26 19.93 -2.92
C ASN A 56 -2.48 21.22 -3.72
N SER A 57 -1.99 21.22 -4.97
CA SER A 57 -1.95 22.40 -5.84
C SER A 57 -2.64 22.19 -7.20
N SER A 58 -2.67 20.96 -7.73
CA SER A 58 -3.13 20.68 -9.10
C SER A 58 -3.71 19.27 -9.27
N THR A 59 -4.92 19.21 -9.84
CA THR A 59 -5.61 17.98 -10.24
C THR A 59 -4.98 17.29 -11.46
N ALA A 60 -3.96 17.90 -12.09
CA ALA A 60 -3.25 17.36 -13.24
C ALA A 60 -2.02 16.51 -12.88
N ALA A 61 -1.76 16.29 -11.58
CA ALA A 61 -0.80 15.31 -11.07
C ALA A 61 -1.03 13.93 -11.71
N ARG A 62 -0.03 13.04 -11.67
CA ARG A 62 -0.17 11.64 -12.10
C ARG A 62 0.17 10.74 -10.94
N MET A 63 -0.85 10.09 -10.41
CA MET A 63 -0.77 9.26 -9.21
C MET A 63 -0.25 7.86 -9.54
N ARG A 64 0.74 7.41 -8.78
CA ARG A 64 1.36 6.08 -8.93
C ARG A 64 1.47 5.38 -7.58
N GLY A 65 1.41 4.05 -7.63
CA GLY A 65 1.57 3.19 -6.47
C GLY A 65 2.20 1.86 -6.87
N ARG A 66 2.92 1.24 -5.93
CA ARG A 66 3.48 -0.11 -6.06
C ARG A 66 3.73 -0.75 -4.70
N LEU A 67 3.85 -2.07 -4.69
CA LEU A 67 4.35 -2.83 -3.54
C LEU A 67 5.81 -3.23 -3.78
N VAL A 68 6.64 -3.11 -2.75
CA VAL A 68 8.09 -3.32 -2.84
C VAL A 68 8.54 -4.36 -1.84
N LEU A 69 9.20 -5.40 -2.34
CA LEU A 69 9.89 -6.45 -1.59
C LEU A 69 11.27 -5.95 -1.14
N ASN A 70 11.56 -6.08 0.14
CA ASN A 70 12.87 -5.77 0.75
C ASN A 70 13.41 -4.38 0.38
N GLY A 71 12.52 -3.38 0.33
CA GLY A 71 12.84 -1.96 0.11
C GLY A 71 13.36 -1.59 -1.29
N ALA A 72 13.61 -2.56 -2.17
CA ALA A 72 14.25 -2.34 -3.48
C ALA A 72 13.50 -2.95 -4.68
N THR A 73 12.94 -4.15 -4.53
CA THR A 73 12.39 -4.92 -5.66
C THR A 73 10.89 -4.70 -5.80
N GLU A 74 10.46 -4.10 -6.90
CA GLU A 74 9.02 -3.99 -7.20
C GLU A 74 8.39 -5.38 -7.39
N ILE A 75 7.30 -5.64 -6.67
CA ILE A 75 6.55 -6.89 -6.79
C ILE A 75 5.76 -6.85 -8.10
N ARG A 76 5.94 -7.86 -8.95
CA ARG A 76 5.26 -7.95 -10.26
C ARG A 76 3.74 -7.84 -10.10
N GLY A 77 3.09 -7.13 -11.01
CA GLY A 77 1.64 -6.87 -10.96
C GLY A 77 1.18 -5.86 -9.90
N SER A 78 2.05 -5.38 -9.01
CA SER A 78 1.68 -4.39 -7.99
C SER A 78 1.71 -2.94 -8.47
N TYR A 79 2.36 -2.64 -9.60
CA TYR A 79 2.45 -1.29 -10.13
C TYR A 79 1.12 -0.83 -10.73
N GLY A 80 0.70 0.38 -10.36
CA GLY A 80 -0.44 1.06 -10.97
C GLY A 80 -0.19 2.55 -11.16
N GLU A 81 -0.81 3.12 -12.20
CA GLU A 81 -0.80 4.55 -12.48
C GLU A 81 -2.18 5.02 -12.93
N ILE A 82 -2.66 6.13 -12.37
CA ILE A 82 -3.72 6.93 -12.96
C ILE A 82 -3.06 8.15 -13.59
N SER A 83 -3.06 8.19 -14.92
CA SER A 83 -2.50 9.29 -15.70
C SER A 83 -3.56 10.30 -16.21
N GLY A 84 -4.83 10.12 -15.84
CA GLY A 84 -5.89 11.10 -16.09
C GLY A 84 -5.83 12.31 -15.13
N ALA A 85 -6.78 13.23 -15.27
CA ALA A 85 -7.03 14.23 -14.22
C ALA A 85 -7.68 13.56 -13.00
N HIS A 86 -7.39 14.08 -11.81
CA HIS A 86 -7.92 13.54 -10.55
C HIS A 86 -9.01 14.44 -9.95
N VAL A 87 -9.96 13.83 -9.25
CA VAL A 87 -10.90 14.50 -8.36
C VAL A 87 -10.43 14.27 -6.93
N SER A 88 -10.21 15.36 -6.19
CA SER A 88 -9.76 15.28 -4.80
C SER A 88 -10.75 14.50 -3.95
N GLU A 89 -10.23 13.59 -3.13
CA GLU A 89 -11.00 12.72 -2.22
C GLU A 89 -12.01 11.81 -2.91
N ALA A 90 -11.87 11.59 -4.24
CA ALA A 90 -12.68 10.63 -5.00
C ALA A 90 -11.87 9.73 -5.96
N THR A 91 -10.72 10.17 -6.50
CA THR A 91 -9.90 9.33 -7.37
C THR A 91 -9.01 8.38 -6.56
N SER A 92 -9.33 7.08 -6.58
CA SER A 92 -8.54 6.01 -5.94
C SER A 92 -7.74 5.20 -6.95
N LEU A 93 -6.48 4.92 -6.63
CA LEU A 93 -5.71 3.84 -7.25
C LEU A 93 -5.79 2.58 -6.37
N TRP A 94 -6.09 1.45 -7.01
CA TRP A 94 -6.22 0.14 -6.37
C TRP A 94 -5.10 -0.76 -6.87
N LEU A 95 -4.38 -1.40 -5.95
CA LEU A 95 -3.31 -2.34 -6.24
C LEU A 95 -3.65 -3.69 -5.61
N GLN A 96 -3.37 -4.79 -6.31
CA GLN A 96 -3.48 -6.13 -5.74
C GLN A 96 -2.45 -7.04 -6.41
N THR A 97 -1.74 -7.85 -5.63
CA THR A 97 -0.78 -8.83 -6.15
C THR A 97 -0.64 -10.03 -5.22
N MET A 98 -0.03 -11.10 -5.74
CA MET A 98 0.34 -12.29 -4.99
C MET A 98 1.84 -12.54 -5.14
N VAL A 99 2.52 -12.84 -4.03
CA VAL A 99 3.98 -13.00 -4.00
C VAL A 99 4.39 -14.13 -3.04
N PRO A 100 5.31 -15.02 -3.43
CA PRO A 100 5.96 -15.94 -2.50
C PRO A 100 7.01 -15.18 -1.67
N LEU A 101 6.97 -15.35 -0.35
CA LEU A 101 7.89 -14.75 0.61
C LEU A 101 8.57 -15.85 1.45
N ALA A 102 9.84 -15.63 1.79
CA ALA A 102 10.51 -16.33 2.87
C ALA A 102 10.17 -15.68 4.22
N ALA A 103 10.41 -16.38 5.33
CA ALA A 103 10.30 -15.77 6.66
C ALA A 103 11.34 -14.64 6.79
N GLY A 104 10.90 -13.48 7.27
CA GLY A 104 11.72 -12.26 7.37
C GLY A 104 11.71 -11.37 6.12
N ASP A 105 11.16 -11.80 4.98
CA ASP A 105 10.96 -10.90 3.83
C ASP A 105 9.97 -9.78 4.19
N THR A 106 10.25 -8.57 3.71
CA THR A 106 9.46 -7.37 3.99
C THR A 106 8.73 -6.86 2.76
N VAL A 107 7.51 -6.33 2.96
CA VAL A 107 6.68 -5.71 1.91
C VAL A 107 6.21 -4.34 2.37
N GLU A 108 6.43 -3.31 1.55
CA GLU A 108 5.97 -1.95 1.79
C GLU A 108 5.15 -1.38 0.62
N LEU A 109 4.20 -0.49 0.94
CA LEU A 109 3.47 0.31 -0.04
C LEU A 109 4.21 1.62 -0.32
N GLN A 110 4.58 1.85 -1.58
CA GLN A 110 5.16 3.12 -2.05
C GLN A 110 4.16 3.85 -2.95
N GLY A 111 3.67 5.00 -2.50
CA GLY A 111 2.89 5.95 -3.30
C GLY A 111 3.74 7.15 -3.72
N TYR A 112 3.64 7.59 -4.98
CA TYR A 112 4.33 8.78 -5.47
C TYR A 112 3.58 9.49 -6.59
N PHE A 113 3.89 10.78 -6.77
CA PHE A 113 3.31 11.62 -7.83
C PHE A 113 4.37 12.08 -8.83
N ARG A 114 3.93 12.35 -10.07
CA ARG A 114 4.71 13.05 -11.10
C ARG A 114 3.87 14.14 -11.79
N VAL A 115 4.52 15.01 -12.55
CA VAL A 115 3.98 16.24 -13.18
C VAL A 115 3.63 17.33 -12.17
N ALA A 116 2.81 17.03 -11.16
CA ALA A 116 2.53 17.89 -10.01
C ALA A 116 2.51 17.04 -8.74
N ASP A 117 2.47 17.69 -7.58
CA ASP A 117 2.38 17.05 -6.29
C ASP A 117 0.92 16.84 -5.82
N GLY A 118 0.79 16.07 -4.75
CA GLY A 118 -0.49 15.73 -4.14
C GLY A 118 -0.24 14.98 -2.83
N TYR A 119 -1.33 14.75 -2.10
CA TYR A 119 -1.34 13.89 -0.92
C TYR A 119 -2.13 12.63 -1.22
N PHE A 120 -1.91 11.58 -0.42
CA PHE A 120 -2.92 10.53 -0.29
C PHE A 120 -3.69 10.75 1.01
N ALA A 121 -5.01 10.60 0.97
CA ALA A 121 -5.87 10.84 2.13
C ALA A 121 -5.67 9.74 3.18
N ALA A 122 -5.23 10.11 4.39
CA ALA A 122 -4.81 9.18 5.43
C ALA A 122 -5.91 8.20 5.88
N ASP A 123 -7.18 8.64 5.89
CA ASP A 123 -8.31 7.83 6.38
C ASP A 123 -8.86 6.83 5.35
N HIS A 124 -8.47 6.99 4.08
CA HIS A 124 -8.93 6.16 2.95
C HIS A 124 -7.78 5.42 2.23
N THR A 125 -6.54 5.63 2.68
CA THR A 125 -5.36 4.94 2.17
C THR A 125 -5.10 3.71 3.04
N SER A 126 -5.14 2.53 2.43
CA SER A 126 -5.05 1.23 3.13
C SER A 126 -3.97 0.33 2.52
N PHE A 127 -3.38 -0.54 3.34
CA PHE A 127 -2.44 -1.57 2.91
C PHE A 127 -2.66 -2.83 3.74
N TRP A 128 -3.15 -3.89 3.09
CA TRP A 128 -3.50 -5.15 3.73
C TRP A 128 -2.78 -6.32 3.05
N GLY A 129 -2.68 -7.43 3.77
CA GLY A 129 -2.22 -8.69 3.23
C GLY A 129 -2.63 -9.88 4.09
N CYS A 130 -2.56 -11.07 3.52
CA CYS A 130 -2.77 -12.32 4.23
C CYS A 130 -1.96 -13.46 3.59
N LYS A 131 -1.59 -14.46 4.40
CA LYS A 131 -1.02 -15.71 3.89
C LYS A 131 -2.15 -16.55 3.27
N ILE A 132 -1.93 -17.10 2.08
CA ILE A 132 -2.91 -17.92 1.34
C ILE A 132 -2.38 -19.31 0.92
N GLY A 133 -1.10 -19.62 1.20
CA GLY A 133 -0.49 -20.95 1.03
C GLY A 133 0.85 -21.04 1.77
#